data_AF-A0A537HGH5-F1
#
_entry.id   AF-A0A537HGH5-F1
#
_cell.length_a   1.000
_cell.length_b   1.000
_cell.length_c   1.000
_cell.angle_alpha   90.00
_cell.angle_beta   90.00
_cell.angle_gamma   90.00
#
_symmetry.space_group_name_H-M   'P 1'
#
loop_
_entity.id
_entity.type
_entity.pdbx_description
1 polymer ?
#
loop_
_entity_poly.entity_id
_entity_poly.type
_entity_poly.pdbx_seq_one_letter_code
_entity_poly.pdbx_strand_id
1 'polypeptide(L)'
;MSSIYSEIILDYYRYPRNKGSLSHPQIQASDSNPLCGDIVEMQLELDEKNTVKDVKFNGQGCAISQASASMLTELVKGKTVDDVRKISKEDVLSLIGGQLTAV
;
A
#
# COMPACT_ATOMS: atom_id res chain seq x y z
N MET A 1 14.93 -14.24 13.59
CA MET A 1 14.61 -13.01 12.82
C MET A 1 13.40 -13.16 11.89
N SER A 2 12.82 -14.34 11.64
CA SER A 2 11.64 -14.48 10.76
C SER A 2 10.26 -14.24 11.42
N SER A 3 10.17 -14.15 12.76
CA SER A 3 8.87 -14.02 13.44
C SER A 3 8.28 -12.61 13.34
N ILE A 4 9.08 -11.56 13.56
CA ILE A 4 8.61 -10.17 13.60
C ILE A 4 8.05 -9.73 12.23
N TYR A 5 8.75 -10.05 11.15
CA TYR A 5 8.28 -9.72 9.79
C TYR A 5 6.96 -10.42 9.46
N SER A 6 6.86 -11.68 9.83
CA SER A 6 5.65 -12.46 9.63
C SER A 6 4.51 -11.89 10.47
N GLU A 7 4.78 -11.46 11.71
CA GLU A 7 3.77 -10.83 12.58
C GLU A 7 3.26 -9.50 12.01
N ILE A 8 4.14 -8.63 11.52
CA ILE A 8 3.76 -7.35 10.90
C ILE A 8 2.93 -7.60 9.63
N ILE A 9 3.39 -8.47 8.73
CA ILE A 9 2.64 -8.81 7.52
C ILE A 9 1.28 -9.41 7.88
N LEU A 10 1.22 -10.30 8.86
CA LEU A 10 -0.03 -10.93 9.31
C LEU A 10 -0.98 -9.92 9.93
N ASP A 11 -0.48 -8.94 10.70
CA ASP A 11 -1.31 -7.89 11.27
C ASP A 11 -1.95 -7.03 10.18
N TYR A 12 -1.17 -6.54 9.23
CA TYR A 12 -1.68 -5.75 8.10
C TYR A 12 -2.57 -6.56 7.15
N TYR A 13 -2.36 -7.88 7.06
CA TYR A 13 -3.26 -8.75 6.31
C TYR A 13 -4.60 -8.98 7.02
N ARG A 14 -4.58 -9.20 8.34
CA ARG A 14 -5.79 -9.47 9.14
C ARG A 14 -6.60 -8.19 9.41
N TYR A 15 -5.90 -7.08 9.62
CA TYR A 15 -6.47 -5.77 9.95
C TYR A 15 -5.96 -4.71 8.96
N PRO A 16 -6.34 -4.79 7.68
CA PRO A 16 -5.83 -3.88 6.66
C PRO A 16 -6.33 -2.45 6.92
N ARG A 17 -5.37 -1.53 7.05
CA ARG A 17 -5.60 -0.09 7.10
C ARG A 17 -6.03 0.41 5.74
N ASN A 18 -7.04 1.27 5.74
CA ASN A 18 -7.55 1.94 4.53
C ASN A 18 -8.10 0.99 3.45
N LYS A 19 -8.50 -0.24 3.79
CA LYS A 19 -9.20 -1.10 2.83
C LYS A 19 -10.61 -0.55 2.52
N GLY A 20 -10.97 -0.56 1.25
CA GLY A 20 -12.28 -0.12 0.75
C GLY A 20 -12.14 0.76 -0.49
N SER A 21 -13.15 1.59 -0.73
CA SER A 21 -13.18 2.52 -1.85
C SER A 21 -13.60 3.91 -1.39
N LEU A 22 -13.08 4.94 -2.04
CA LEU A 22 -13.51 6.32 -1.91
C LEU A 22 -14.75 6.54 -2.78
N SER A 23 -15.66 7.40 -2.31
CA SER A 23 -16.85 7.76 -3.10
C SER A 23 -16.52 8.68 -4.28
N HIS A 24 -15.52 9.55 -4.12
CA HIS A 24 -15.11 10.54 -5.12
C HIS A 24 -13.58 10.62 -5.21
N PRO A 25 -12.90 9.56 -5.68
CA PRO A 25 -11.46 9.61 -5.89
C PRO A 25 -11.10 10.59 -7.00
N GLN A 26 -10.07 11.40 -6.79
CA GLN A 26 -9.49 12.24 -7.85
C GLN A 26 -8.46 11.49 -8.68
N ILE A 27 -7.76 10.53 -8.05
CA ILE A 27 -6.80 9.65 -8.70
C ILE A 27 -7.18 8.22 -8.38
N GLN A 28 -7.20 7.37 -9.41
CA GLN A 28 -7.44 5.94 -9.27
C GLN A 28 -6.51 5.20 -10.23
N ALA A 29 -5.90 4.13 -9.73
CA ALA A 29 -5.06 3.24 -10.52
C ALA A 29 -5.26 1.80 -10.05
N SER A 30 -5.25 0.87 -10.99
CA SER A 30 -5.30 -0.57 -10.72
C SER A 30 -4.15 -1.25 -11.43
N ASP A 31 -3.54 -2.21 -10.76
CA ASP A 31 -2.48 -3.04 -11.32
C ASP A 31 -2.67 -4.51 -10.88
N SER A 32 -2.03 -5.42 -11.60
CA SER A 32 -2.10 -6.86 -11.34
C SER A 32 -0.74 -7.53 -11.45
N ASN A 33 -0.45 -8.44 -10.51
CA ASN A 33 0.71 -9.31 -10.57
C ASN A 33 0.29 -10.72 -11.04
N PRO A 34 0.47 -11.06 -12.33
CA PRO A 34 -0.01 -12.33 -12.90
C PRO A 34 0.71 -13.57 -12.36
N LEU A 35 1.87 -13.43 -11.70
CA LEU A 35 2.61 -14.56 -11.12
C LEU A 35 1.86 -15.21 -9.96
N CYS A 36 1.14 -14.42 -9.17
CA CYS A 36 0.36 -14.85 -8.02
C CYS A 36 -1.13 -14.58 -8.17
N GLY A 37 -1.55 -13.89 -9.24
CA GLY A 37 -2.94 -13.49 -9.47
C GLY A 37 -3.39 -12.32 -8.59
N ASP A 38 -2.45 -11.54 -8.05
CA ASP A 38 -2.79 -10.40 -7.22
C ASP A 38 -3.36 -9.27 -8.08
N ILE A 39 -4.40 -8.61 -7.60
CA ILE A 39 -5.00 -7.42 -8.17
C ILE A 39 -5.09 -6.40 -7.05
N VAL A 40 -4.53 -5.22 -7.26
CA VAL A 40 -4.57 -4.11 -6.29
C VAL A 40 -5.04 -2.85 -7.01
N GLU A 41 -6.04 -2.21 -6.43
CA GLU A 41 -6.53 -0.90 -6.83
C GLU A 41 -6.24 0.11 -5.71
N MET A 42 -5.75 1.29 -6.07
CA MET A 42 -5.54 2.40 -5.15
C MET A 42 -6.30 3.64 -5.62
N GLN A 43 -6.88 4.33 -4.65
CA GLN A 43 -7.73 5.49 -4.84
C GLN A 43 -7.27 6.60 -3.89
N LEU A 44 -7.05 7.80 -4.41
CA LEU A 44 -6.61 8.96 -3.64
C LEU A 44 -7.59 10.13 -3.80
N GLU A 45 -7.84 10.81 -2.69
CA GLU A 45 -8.44 12.13 -2.60
C GLU A 45 -7.36 13.11 -2.16
N LEU A 46 -7.24 14.22 -2.89
CA LEU A 46 -6.28 15.28 -2.64
C LEU A 46 -6.99 16.50 -2.04
N ASP A 47 -6.27 17.27 -1.23
CA ASP A 47 -6.71 18.61 -0.84
C ASP A 47 -6.31 19.66 -1.88
N GLU A 48 -6.67 20.92 -1.62
CA GLU A 48 -6.36 22.06 -2.49
C GLU A 48 -4.85 22.31 -2.68
N LYS A 49 -4.00 21.72 -1.84
CA LYS A 49 -2.54 21.84 -1.88
C LYS A 49 -1.87 20.61 -2.51
N ASN A 50 -2.64 19.72 -3.15
CA ASN A 50 -2.16 18.44 -3.67
C ASN A 50 -1.56 17.53 -2.58
N THR A 51 -2.08 17.61 -1.35
CA THR A 51 -1.76 16.67 -0.26
C THR A 51 -2.78 15.54 -0.26
N VAL A 52 -2.33 14.30 -0.06
CA VAL A 52 -3.22 13.14 0.04
C VAL A 52 -4.06 13.24 1.31
N LYS A 53 -5.31 13.68 1.17
CA LYS A 53 -6.28 13.82 2.25
C LYS A 53 -6.83 12.48 2.69
N ASP A 54 -7.21 11.64 1.73
CA ASP A 54 -7.56 10.24 1.99
C ASP A 54 -7.04 9.33 0.89
N VAL A 55 -6.78 8.10 1.28
CA VAL A 55 -6.33 7.04 0.37
C VAL A 55 -7.00 5.75 0.81
N LYS A 56 -7.49 5.00 -0.16
CA LYS A 56 -8.06 3.68 0.02
C LYS A 56 -7.45 2.71 -0.97
N PHE A 57 -7.38 1.45 -0.58
CA PHE A 57 -7.02 0.38 -1.49
C PHE A 57 -8.07 -0.72 -1.47
N ASN A 58 -8.22 -1.39 -2.61
CA ASN A 58 -9.05 -2.58 -2.73
C ASN A 58 -8.35 -3.64 -3.59
N GLY A 59 -8.94 -4.82 -3.69
CA GLY A 59 -8.44 -5.91 -4.50
C GLY A 59 -8.22 -7.20 -3.70
N GLN A 60 -7.62 -8.16 -4.38
CA GLN A 60 -7.43 -9.53 -3.92
C GLN A 60 -6.00 -9.97 -4.22
N GLY A 61 -5.38 -10.72 -3.32
CA GLY A 61 -4.04 -11.21 -3.54
C GLY A 61 -3.48 -11.89 -2.30
N CYS A 62 -2.22 -12.32 -2.42
CA CYS A 62 -1.49 -12.95 -1.33
C CYS A 62 -1.35 -12.02 -0.12
N ALA A 63 -1.05 -12.60 1.05
CA ALA A 63 -0.93 -11.86 2.30
C ALA A 63 0.11 -10.73 2.22
N ILE A 64 1.23 -10.96 1.52
CA ILE A 64 2.28 -9.97 1.33
C ILE A 64 1.76 -8.78 0.51
N SER A 65 1.07 -9.04 -0.60
CA SER A 65 0.54 -8.00 -1.46
C SER A 65 -0.50 -7.13 -0.74
N GLN A 66 -1.45 -7.76 -0.04
CA GLN A 66 -2.48 -7.06 0.72
C GLN A 66 -1.89 -6.25 1.89
N ALA A 67 -0.91 -6.82 2.61
CA ALA A 67 -0.22 -6.12 3.68
C ALA A 67 0.60 -4.94 3.14
N SER A 68 1.32 -5.12 2.04
CA SER A 68 2.12 -4.07 1.40
C SER A 68 1.26 -2.92 0.92
N ALA A 69 0.11 -3.21 0.27
CA ALA A 69 -0.84 -2.20 -0.16
C ALA A 69 -1.36 -1.40 1.04
N SER A 70 -1.73 -2.08 2.12
CA SER A 70 -2.18 -1.44 3.35
C SER A 70 -1.11 -0.54 3.98
N MET A 71 0.14 -1.02 4.13
CA MET A 71 1.25 -0.19 4.63
C MET A 71 1.52 1.02 3.75
N LEU A 72 1.46 0.86 2.42
CA LEU A 72 1.68 1.95 1.48
C LEU A 72 0.62 3.05 1.64
N THR A 73 -0.64 2.70 1.88
CA THR A 73 -1.68 3.70 2.14
C THR A 73 -1.40 4.54 3.38
N GLU A 74 -0.86 3.96 4.46
CA GLU A 74 -0.46 4.72 5.64
C GLU A 74 0.75 5.62 5.36
N LEU A 75 1.73 5.13 4.60
CA LEU A 75 2.90 5.92 4.21
C LEU A 75 2.52 7.15 3.38
N VAL A 76 1.56 6.98 2.46
CA VAL A 76 1.17 8.00 1.48
C VAL A 76 0.22 9.05 2.07
N LYS A 77 -0.61 8.68 3.04
CA LYS A 77 -1.60 9.59 3.63
C LYS A 77 -0.93 10.80 4.29
N GLY A 78 -1.43 11.99 3.98
CA GLY A 78 -0.90 13.26 4.49
C GLY A 78 0.37 13.78 3.80
N LYS A 79 0.89 13.08 2.79
CA LYS A 79 2.03 13.55 1.97
C LYS A 79 1.56 14.32 0.74
N THR A 80 2.39 15.21 0.22
CA THR A 80 2.14 15.85 -1.07
C THR A 80 2.33 14.85 -2.22
N VAL A 81 1.66 15.06 -3.36
CA VAL A 81 1.87 14.23 -4.55
C VAL A 81 3.35 14.16 -4.95
N ASP A 82 4.10 15.25 -4.79
CA ASP A 82 5.53 15.29 -5.11
C ASP A 82 6.36 14.44 -4.16
N ASP A 83 6.00 14.37 -2.88
CA ASP A 83 6.68 13.49 -1.92
C ASP A 83 6.31 12.02 -2.15
N VAL A 84 5.06 11.75 -2.52
CA VAL A 84 4.60 10.40 -2.89
C VAL A 84 5.38 9.88 -4.10
N ARG A 85 5.65 10.74 -5.09
CA ARG A 85 6.46 10.38 -6.27
C ARG A 85 7.91 10.02 -5.96
N LYS A 86 8.43 10.45 -4.81
CA LYS A 86 9.80 10.14 -4.37
C LYS A 86 9.88 8.82 -3.58
N ILE A 87 8.74 8.24 -3.20
CA ILE A 87 8.71 6.95 -2.50
C ILE A 87 9.27 5.88 -3.44
N SER A 88 10.37 5.28 -3.02
CA SER A 88 11.06 4.23 -3.73
C SER A 88 10.54 2.85 -3.32
N LYS A 89 10.92 1.83 -4.09
CA LYS A 89 10.66 0.43 -3.74
C LYS A 89 11.32 0.08 -2.40
N GLU A 90 12.52 0.61 -2.18
CA GLU A 90 13.35 0.37 -1.00
C GLU A 90 12.68 0.91 0.27
N ASP A 91 11.98 2.05 0.17
CA ASP A 91 11.21 2.62 1.28
C ASP A 91 10.08 1.66 1.71
N VAL A 92 9.33 1.14 0.74
CA VAL A 92 8.24 0.19 0.99
C VAL A 92 8.76 -1.14 1.55
N LEU A 93 9.86 -1.65 1.01
CA LEU A 93 10.52 -2.85 1.53
C LEU A 93 11.03 -2.66 2.96
N SER A 94 11.47 -1.46 3.30
CA SER A 94 11.92 -1.12 4.66
C SER A 94 10.76 -1.10 5.66
N LEU A 95 9.55 -0.71 5.24
CA LEU A 95 8.34 -0.79 6.07
C LEU A 95 7.95 -2.22 6.42
N ILE A 96 8.12 -3.14 5.47
CA ILE A 96 7.84 -4.58 5.65
C ILE A 96 8.98 -5.24 6.45
N GLY A 97 10.12 -4.55 6.60
CA GLY A 97 11.18 -4.91 7.53
C GLY A 97 12.56 -5.23 6.92
N GLY A 98 12.76 -4.99 5.63
CA GLY A 98 14.07 -5.08 4.98
C GLY A 98 14.46 -6.49 4.47
N GLN A 99 15.11 -6.48 3.30
CA GLN A 99 15.53 -7.61 2.43
C GLN A 99 14.56 -8.82 2.37
N LEU A 100 13.60 -8.74 1.44
CA LEU A 100 13.16 -9.94 0.73
C LEU A 100 14.35 -10.43 -0.11
N THR A 101 15.13 -11.38 0.42
CA THR A 101 15.96 -12.20 -0.46
C THR A 101 15.01 -12.95 -1.37
N ALA A 102 14.99 -12.58 -2.65
CA ALA A 102 14.51 -13.45 -3.69
C ALA A 102 15.34 -14.73 -3.58
N VAL A 103 14.71 -15.80 -3.09
CA VAL A 103 15.17 -17.17 -3.34
C VAL A 103 14.86 -17.52 -4.79
#